data_AF-A0A0L1J6M4-F1
#
_entry.id   AF-A0A0L1J6M4-F1
#
_cell.length_a   1.000
_cell.length_b   1.000
_cell.length_c   1.000
_cell.angle_alpha   90.00
_cell.angle_beta   90.00
_cell.angle_gamma   90.00
#
_symmetry.space_group_name_H-M   'P 1'
#
loop_
_entity.id
_entity.type
_entity.pdbx_description
1 polymer ?
#
loop_
_entity_poly.entity_id
_entity_poly.type
_entity_poly.pdbx_seq_one_letter_code
_entity_poly.pdbx_strand_id
1 'polypeptide(L)'
;MTKAKTYNILVLPGDGIGPEIMAEATKVLSAFNTSTVQFDTRSELIGGCSIDRHGKSITDEVKQAALASDAVLFAAVGGPKWDNMRRGLDGPEGGLLQLRKAMDIYANLRPCSADSPSRSVAREFSPFRQEIIEGVDFVVVRENCGGAYFGRKVEEDEYAMDEWAYSTSEIQRITRLSAELALRHDPPWPVISLDKANVLASSRLWRRVVEKTMAEEYPQVKLVHQLADSASLILATNPRVLNGVILADNTFGDMISDQAGSIVGTLGVLPSASLDGLPSETRRRTNGLYEPTHGSAPTIAGKNIANPVAMILCVALMFRYSLDMEREAQQIEEAVRTVLDSGIRTPDLGGKAGTTEVGDAIVAVLRGEKLWSIDNCLTLDGRASTMSATDPCLSPGSCAMRLQNLDSLSSASKSALLRSIADDISAVFICISKQLSCGTLSARHTRPIQDFITTIKNTERLEQQRLQQDLGRYRQRERRWRAERKWMHRKVEGLVKHSEEIHKQWKVRLERVKGNVNGATRELAAQKWTYELSRSQAEREKMLGRDLNATPAETHR
;
A
#
# COMPACT_ATOMS: atom_id res chain seq x y z
N MET A 1 -7.06 33.15 -30.06
CA MET A 1 -7.01 31.74 -29.66
C MET A 1 -6.08 31.65 -28.47
N THR A 2 -6.62 31.42 -27.26
CA THR A 2 -5.79 31.15 -26.08
C THR A 2 -5.02 29.86 -26.33
N LYS A 3 -3.68 29.92 -26.26
CA LYS A 3 -2.81 28.75 -26.43
C LYS A 3 -3.16 27.73 -25.35
N ALA A 4 -3.40 26.48 -25.73
CA ALA A 4 -3.68 25.42 -24.76
C ALA A 4 -2.53 25.30 -23.75
N LYS A 5 -2.86 25.09 -22.47
CA LYS A 5 -1.87 24.78 -21.44
C LYS A 5 -1.39 23.35 -21.70
N THR A 6 -0.11 23.20 -22.01
CA THR A 6 0.51 21.90 -22.25
C THR A 6 1.35 21.51 -21.04
N TYR A 7 1.13 20.31 -20.51
CA TYR A 7 1.98 19.70 -19.49
C TYR A 7 2.85 18.62 -20.12
N ASN A 8 4.15 18.68 -19.86
CA ASN A 8 5.12 17.69 -20.34
C ASN A 8 5.29 16.60 -19.30
N ILE A 9 4.92 15.37 -19.64
CA ILE A 9 4.96 14.23 -18.73
C ILE A 9 6.02 13.24 -19.23
N LEU A 10 7.03 12.97 -18.41
CA LEU A 10 7.95 11.88 -18.67
C LEU A 10 7.30 10.57 -18.24
N VAL A 11 7.30 9.58 -19.12
CA VAL A 11 6.74 8.26 -18.88
C VAL A 11 7.88 7.25 -18.85
N LEU A 12 8.01 6.53 -17.75
CA LEU A 12 9.03 5.53 -17.50
C LEU A 12 8.36 4.18 -17.18
N PRO A 13 7.99 3.39 -18.22
CA PRO A 13 7.29 2.14 -18.01
C PRO A 13 8.14 1.07 -17.32
N GLY A 14 9.47 1.08 -17.54
CA GLY A 14 10.39 0.12 -16.94
C GLY A 14 10.14 -1.33 -17.33
N ASP A 15 10.16 -2.24 -16.36
CA ASP A 15 10.26 -3.70 -16.57
C ASP A 15 8.98 -4.46 -16.15
N GLY A 16 8.86 -5.72 -16.61
CA GLY A 16 7.81 -6.64 -16.19
C GLY A 16 6.41 -6.17 -16.60
N ILE A 17 5.50 -6.01 -15.64
CA ILE A 17 4.15 -5.49 -15.87
C ILE A 17 4.11 -3.98 -16.12
N GLY A 18 5.24 -3.28 -15.98
CA GLY A 18 5.28 -1.83 -16.06
C GLY A 18 4.70 -1.26 -17.37
N PRO A 19 5.08 -1.79 -18.56
CA PRO A 19 4.47 -1.38 -19.83
C PRO A 19 2.95 -1.57 -19.92
N GLU A 20 2.39 -2.67 -19.41
CA GLU A 20 0.95 -2.94 -19.50
C GLU A 20 0.13 -2.00 -18.61
N ILE A 21 0.54 -1.76 -17.37
CA ILE A 21 -0.19 -0.85 -16.47
C ILE A 21 0.00 0.63 -16.85
N MET A 22 1.17 0.97 -17.43
CA MET A 22 1.44 2.33 -17.91
C MET A 22 0.60 2.69 -19.14
N ALA A 23 0.32 1.72 -20.02
CA ALA A 23 -0.59 1.93 -21.15
C ALA A 23 -1.99 2.34 -20.67
N GLU A 24 -2.50 1.71 -19.60
CA GLU A 24 -3.81 2.06 -19.03
C GLU A 24 -3.80 3.42 -18.32
N ALA A 25 -2.71 3.75 -17.61
CA ALA A 25 -2.57 5.06 -16.99
C ALA A 25 -2.47 6.21 -18.01
N THR A 26 -1.71 6.03 -19.10
CA THR A 26 -1.61 7.02 -20.18
C THR A 26 -2.91 7.12 -21.00
N LYS A 27 -3.69 6.04 -21.09
CA LYS A 27 -5.06 6.06 -21.64
C LYS A 27 -5.99 6.93 -20.78
N VAL A 28 -5.95 6.78 -19.46
CA VAL A 28 -6.70 7.64 -18.52
C VAL A 28 -6.25 9.09 -18.61
N LEU A 29 -4.93 9.35 -18.63
CA LEU A 29 -4.37 10.70 -18.80
C LEU A 29 -4.89 11.36 -20.09
N SER A 30 -4.91 10.61 -21.19
CA SER A 30 -5.39 11.11 -22.49
C SER A 30 -6.88 11.45 -22.51
N ALA A 31 -7.69 10.85 -21.63
CA ALA A 31 -9.11 11.16 -21.52
C ALA A 31 -9.37 12.59 -21.02
N PHE A 32 -8.38 13.24 -20.40
CA PHE A 32 -8.45 14.62 -19.93
C PHE A 32 -7.89 15.65 -20.95
N ASN A 33 -7.49 15.23 -22.15
CA ASN A 33 -7.11 16.16 -23.21
C ASN A 33 -8.32 16.96 -23.69
N THR A 34 -8.21 18.29 -23.68
CA THR A 34 -9.26 19.23 -24.10
C THR A 34 -8.67 20.34 -24.97
N SER A 35 -9.49 21.19 -25.58
CA SER A 35 -8.98 22.32 -26.37
C SER A 35 -8.13 23.32 -25.57
N THR A 36 -8.20 23.29 -24.24
CA THR A 36 -7.49 24.21 -23.33
C THR A 36 -6.39 23.54 -22.52
N VAL A 37 -6.40 22.21 -22.37
CA VAL A 37 -5.41 21.44 -21.62
C VAL A 37 -4.94 20.25 -22.46
N GLN A 38 -3.63 20.08 -22.57
CA GLN A 38 -2.99 18.99 -23.32
C GLN A 38 -1.88 18.35 -22.47
N PHE A 39 -1.74 17.03 -22.56
CA PHE A 39 -0.66 16.27 -21.93
C PHE A 39 0.25 15.70 -23.00
N ASP A 40 1.47 16.24 -23.11
CA ASP A 40 2.50 15.73 -24.00
C ASP A 40 3.33 14.68 -23.26
N THR A 41 3.36 13.46 -23.77
CA THR A 41 4.04 12.34 -23.11
C THR A 41 5.32 11.96 -23.85
N ARG A 42 6.44 11.93 -23.12
CA ARG A 42 7.72 11.43 -23.61
C ARG A 42 8.03 10.11 -22.91
N SER A 43 8.15 9.02 -23.67
CA SER A 43 8.51 7.71 -23.12
C SER A 43 10.01 7.48 -23.18
N GLU A 44 10.61 7.03 -22.08
CA GLU A 44 12.05 6.72 -21.96
C GLU A 44 12.27 5.41 -21.18
N LEU A 45 13.51 4.89 -21.25
CA LEU A 45 13.88 3.63 -20.59
C LEU A 45 14.48 3.85 -19.20
N ILE A 46 14.19 2.92 -18.29
CA ILE A 46 14.78 2.84 -16.95
C ILE A 46 14.80 1.38 -16.47
N GLY A 47 15.73 1.03 -15.62
CA GLY A 47 15.85 -0.30 -15.03
C GLY A 47 16.51 -1.31 -15.97
N GLY A 48 16.04 -2.55 -15.94
CA GLY A 48 16.59 -3.67 -16.69
C GLY A 48 16.56 -3.45 -18.20
N CYS A 49 15.47 -2.92 -18.73
CA CYS A 49 15.36 -2.57 -20.15
C CYS A 49 16.36 -1.49 -20.59
N SER A 50 16.71 -0.55 -19.71
CA SER A 50 17.77 0.42 -19.97
C SER A 50 19.15 -0.24 -19.91
N ILE A 51 19.39 -1.16 -18.97
CA ILE A 51 20.65 -1.93 -18.90
C ILE A 51 20.86 -2.71 -20.19
N ASP A 52 19.82 -3.41 -20.66
CA ASP A 52 19.87 -4.20 -21.89
C ASP A 52 20.25 -3.36 -23.12
N ARG A 53 19.78 -2.10 -23.18
CA ARG A 53 20.00 -1.22 -24.34
C ARG A 53 21.24 -0.33 -24.23
N HIS A 54 21.55 0.17 -23.04
CA HIS A 54 22.52 1.23 -22.80
C HIS A 54 23.64 0.83 -21.84
N GLY A 55 23.57 -0.36 -21.22
CA GLY A 55 24.52 -0.80 -20.20
C GLY A 55 24.42 -0.04 -18.87
N LYS A 56 23.38 0.78 -18.69
CA LYS A 56 23.12 1.58 -17.47
C LYS A 56 21.65 1.48 -17.09
N SER A 57 21.36 1.45 -15.79
CA SER A 57 19.98 1.43 -15.25
C SER A 57 19.20 2.72 -15.52
N ILE A 58 19.89 3.84 -15.71
CA ILE A 58 19.32 5.10 -16.18
C ILE A 58 20.41 5.94 -16.84
N THR A 59 20.09 6.63 -17.93
CA THR A 59 21.05 7.53 -18.61
C THR A 59 20.92 8.96 -18.10
N ASP A 60 21.95 9.78 -18.34
CA ASP A 60 21.92 11.18 -17.91
C ASP A 60 20.92 12.00 -18.72
N GLU A 61 20.66 11.62 -19.98
CA GLU A 61 19.61 12.21 -20.82
C GLU A 61 18.22 12.01 -20.22
N VAL A 62 17.94 10.83 -19.65
CA VAL A 62 16.66 10.54 -18.98
C VAL A 62 16.53 11.36 -17.69
N LYS A 63 17.63 11.54 -16.92
CA LYS A 63 17.63 12.42 -15.74
C LYS A 63 17.34 13.87 -16.13
N GLN A 64 17.94 14.37 -17.21
CA GLN A 64 17.66 15.72 -17.71
C GLN A 64 16.22 15.87 -18.22
N ALA A 65 15.68 14.84 -18.89
CA ALA A 65 14.29 14.82 -19.29
C ALA A 65 13.34 14.89 -18.08
N ALA A 66 13.66 14.17 -17.00
CA ALA A 66 12.86 14.17 -15.77
C ALA A 66 12.85 15.55 -15.09
N LEU A 67 13.99 16.24 -15.06
CA LEU A 67 14.10 17.61 -14.53
C LEU A 67 13.35 18.64 -15.40
N ALA A 68 13.26 18.41 -16.71
CA ALA A 68 12.55 19.29 -17.63
C ALA A 68 11.02 19.10 -17.58
N SER A 69 10.55 17.87 -17.35
CA SER A 69 9.13 17.49 -17.35
C SER A 69 8.35 17.99 -16.13
N ASP A 70 7.11 18.40 -16.34
CA ASP A 70 6.20 18.89 -15.29
C ASP A 70 5.87 17.79 -14.26
N ALA A 71 5.90 16.53 -14.67
CA ALA A 71 5.83 15.37 -13.79
C ALA A 71 6.46 14.12 -14.44
N VAL A 72 6.78 13.12 -13.61
CA VAL A 72 7.28 11.82 -14.04
C VAL A 72 6.32 10.73 -13.59
N LEU A 73 5.81 9.93 -14.53
CA LEU A 73 5.09 8.69 -14.25
C LEU A 73 6.08 7.53 -14.37
N PHE A 74 6.20 6.74 -13.31
CA PHE A 74 7.08 5.58 -13.26
C PHE A 74 6.27 4.35 -12.84
N ALA A 75 6.49 3.20 -13.50
CA ALA A 75 5.75 1.97 -13.15
C ALA A 75 6.57 1.02 -12.27
N ALA A 76 7.50 0.25 -12.82
CA ALA A 76 8.28 -0.70 -12.03
C ALA A 76 9.62 -1.03 -12.69
N VAL A 77 10.60 -1.47 -11.91
CA VAL A 77 11.90 -1.96 -12.42
C VAL A 77 12.29 -3.29 -11.77
N GLY A 78 13.17 -4.01 -12.45
CA GLY A 78 13.77 -5.25 -11.96
C GLY A 78 13.11 -6.52 -12.48
N GLY A 79 13.79 -7.63 -12.29
CA GLY A 79 13.34 -8.96 -12.72
C GLY A 79 14.47 -9.99 -12.66
N PRO A 80 14.15 -11.31 -12.74
CA PRO A 80 15.11 -12.39 -12.49
C PRO A 80 16.35 -12.36 -13.40
N LYS A 81 16.20 -11.79 -14.61
CA LYS A 81 17.29 -11.63 -15.57
C LYS A 81 18.47 -10.83 -15.01
N TRP A 82 18.23 -9.88 -14.11
CA TRP A 82 19.23 -8.95 -13.61
C TRP A 82 19.58 -9.18 -12.12
N ASP A 83 19.18 -10.31 -11.52
CA ASP A 83 19.41 -10.58 -10.08
C ASP A 83 20.90 -10.54 -9.70
N ASN A 84 21.79 -11.02 -10.57
CA ASN A 84 23.23 -10.98 -10.34
C ASN A 84 23.83 -9.56 -10.41
N MET A 85 23.07 -8.59 -10.91
CA MET A 85 23.46 -7.17 -11.03
C MET A 85 22.87 -6.29 -9.92
N ARG A 86 22.13 -6.84 -8.94
CA ARG A 86 21.49 -6.09 -7.84
C ARG A 86 22.46 -5.44 -6.83
N ARG A 87 23.76 -5.37 -7.14
CA ARG A 87 24.78 -4.83 -6.22
C ARG A 87 24.82 -3.29 -6.33
N GLY A 88 23.95 -2.61 -5.59
CA GLY A 88 24.00 -1.16 -5.41
C GLY A 88 23.36 -0.35 -6.54
N LEU A 89 23.92 0.85 -6.81
CA LEU A 89 23.33 1.86 -7.70
C LEU A 89 23.34 1.47 -9.19
N ASP A 90 24.10 0.45 -9.57
CA ASP A 90 24.26 0.01 -10.96
C ASP A 90 23.21 -1.05 -11.38
N GLY A 91 22.49 -1.64 -10.42
CA GLY A 91 21.40 -2.56 -10.69
C GLY A 91 20.13 -1.87 -11.21
N PRO A 92 19.11 -2.64 -11.64
CA PRO A 92 17.84 -2.08 -12.13
C PRO A 92 17.19 -1.10 -11.15
N GLU A 93 17.13 -1.47 -9.87
CA GLU A 93 16.56 -0.65 -8.79
C GLU A 93 17.42 0.60 -8.49
N GLY A 94 18.72 0.53 -8.78
CA GLY A 94 19.65 1.65 -8.62
C GLY A 94 19.31 2.84 -9.52
N GLY A 95 18.70 2.60 -10.68
CA GLY A 95 18.24 3.67 -11.59
C GLY A 95 17.19 4.58 -10.94
N LEU A 96 16.26 4.01 -10.18
CA LEU A 96 15.24 4.76 -9.45
C LEU A 96 15.84 5.59 -8.30
N LEU A 97 16.80 5.03 -7.56
CA LEU A 97 17.52 5.76 -6.50
C LEU A 97 18.31 6.95 -7.06
N GLN A 98 18.99 6.75 -8.19
CA GLN A 98 19.70 7.82 -8.89
C GLN A 98 18.74 8.92 -9.36
N LEU A 99 17.58 8.54 -9.90
CA LEU A 99 16.57 9.50 -10.36
C LEU A 99 15.98 10.31 -9.20
N ARG A 100 15.63 9.66 -8.08
CA ARG A 100 15.13 10.33 -6.87
C ARG A 100 16.10 11.38 -6.36
N LYS A 101 17.38 11.04 -6.30
CA LYS A 101 18.44 11.98 -5.90
C LYS A 101 18.63 13.11 -6.90
N ALA A 102 18.59 12.82 -8.20
CA ALA A 102 18.77 13.84 -9.25
C ALA A 102 17.65 14.89 -9.23
N MET A 103 16.41 14.49 -8.92
CA MET A 103 15.26 15.38 -8.83
C MET A 103 15.05 16.02 -7.45
N ASP A 104 15.87 15.67 -6.45
CA ASP A 104 15.70 16.04 -5.02
C ASP A 104 14.27 15.82 -4.50
N ILE A 105 13.63 14.73 -4.93
CA ILE A 105 12.26 14.34 -4.52
C ILE A 105 12.28 13.62 -3.18
N TYR A 106 12.63 14.39 -2.15
CA TYR A 106 12.94 13.92 -0.79
C TYR A 106 11.72 13.42 0.01
N ALA A 107 10.50 13.73 -0.39
CA ALA A 107 9.29 13.35 0.34
C ALA A 107 8.48 12.31 -0.42
N ASN A 108 8.44 11.06 0.07
CA ASN A 108 7.57 10.02 -0.47
C ASN A 108 6.27 9.93 0.34
N LEU A 109 5.15 10.18 -0.32
CA LEU A 109 3.79 10.15 0.21
C LEU A 109 3.12 8.85 -0.22
N ARG A 110 2.67 8.07 0.76
CA ARG A 110 1.93 6.82 0.56
C ARG A 110 0.62 6.89 1.35
N PRO A 111 -0.49 7.30 0.70
CA PRO A 111 -1.79 7.34 1.34
C PRO A 111 -2.31 5.93 1.60
N CYS A 112 -2.95 5.72 2.75
CA CYS A 112 -3.57 4.48 3.15
C CYS A 112 -4.90 4.75 3.85
N SER A 113 -5.99 4.33 3.21
CA SER A 113 -7.34 4.47 3.75
C SER A 113 -8.11 3.16 3.56
N ALA A 114 -8.91 2.78 4.55
CA ALA A 114 -9.80 1.63 4.41
C ALA A 114 -10.95 1.88 3.42
N ASP A 115 -11.16 3.13 3.02
CA ASP A 115 -12.21 3.52 2.07
C ASP A 115 -11.68 3.72 0.65
N SER A 116 -10.37 3.82 0.46
CA SER A 116 -9.73 4.12 -0.81
C SER A 116 -8.83 2.97 -1.31
N PRO A 117 -8.90 2.61 -2.61
CA PRO A 117 -9.80 3.17 -3.62
C PRO A 117 -11.23 2.64 -3.53
N SER A 118 -11.48 1.61 -2.71
CA SER A 118 -12.82 1.10 -2.48
C SER A 118 -12.90 0.39 -1.14
N ARG A 119 -13.91 0.79 -0.35
CA ARG A 119 -14.29 0.09 0.88
C ARG A 119 -14.65 -1.38 0.64
N SER A 120 -15.23 -1.71 -0.52
CA SER A 120 -15.59 -3.11 -0.83
C SER A 120 -14.34 -3.97 -1.03
N VAL A 121 -13.30 -3.42 -1.66
CA VAL A 121 -11.99 -4.07 -1.79
C VAL A 121 -11.35 -4.31 -0.42
N ALA A 122 -11.23 -3.27 0.42
CA ALA A 122 -10.65 -3.42 1.76
C ALA A 122 -11.42 -4.46 2.60
N ARG A 123 -12.75 -4.45 2.55
CA ARG A 123 -13.60 -5.42 3.27
C ARG A 123 -13.42 -6.86 2.83
N GLU A 124 -13.08 -7.09 1.56
CA GLU A 124 -12.96 -8.43 0.99
C GLU A 124 -11.55 -9.01 1.09
N PHE A 125 -10.52 -8.18 0.92
CA PHE A 125 -9.11 -8.59 0.78
C PHE A 125 -8.24 -8.30 1.99
N SER A 126 -8.65 -7.37 2.87
CA SER A 126 -7.90 -7.13 4.10
C SER A 126 -7.84 -8.40 4.96
N PRO A 127 -6.66 -8.76 5.50
CA PRO A 127 -6.53 -9.86 6.45
C PRO A 127 -7.07 -9.49 7.84
N PHE A 128 -7.39 -8.22 8.09
CA PHE A 128 -7.90 -7.74 9.36
C PHE A 128 -9.42 -7.93 9.48
N ARG A 129 -9.89 -7.98 10.72
CA ARG A 129 -11.33 -7.87 10.99
C ARG A 129 -11.81 -6.47 10.62
N GLN A 130 -13.02 -6.36 10.07
CA GLN A 130 -13.53 -5.09 9.53
C GLN A 130 -13.57 -3.98 10.59
N GLU A 131 -13.95 -4.31 11.83
CA GLU A 131 -14.02 -3.35 12.94
C GLU A 131 -12.66 -2.78 13.36
N ILE A 132 -11.54 -3.40 12.95
CA ILE A 132 -10.19 -2.91 13.19
C ILE A 132 -9.80 -1.84 12.17
N ILE A 133 -10.14 -2.07 10.89
CA ILE A 133 -9.72 -1.22 9.77
C ILE A 133 -10.72 -0.12 9.42
N GLU A 134 -11.99 -0.26 9.80
CA GLU A 134 -13.00 0.74 9.50
C GLU A 134 -12.63 2.11 10.09
N GLY A 135 -12.60 3.14 9.24
CA GLY A 135 -12.19 4.50 9.61
C GLY A 135 -10.68 4.73 9.70
N VAL A 136 -9.85 3.78 9.25
CA VAL A 136 -8.41 4.03 9.08
C VAL A 136 -8.20 4.97 7.90
N ASP A 137 -7.48 6.07 8.16
CA ASP A 137 -7.15 7.08 7.16
C ASP A 137 -5.89 7.83 7.59
N PHE A 138 -4.78 7.57 6.90
CA PHE A 138 -3.51 8.25 7.12
C PHE A 138 -2.68 8.31 5.84
N VAL A 139 -1.65 9.14 5.88
CA VAL A 139 -0.61 9.19 4.85
C VAL A 139 0.75 9.02 5.49
N VAL A 140 1.54 8.08 4.99
CA VAL A 140 2.96 7.96 5.37
C VAL A 140 3.76 8.95 4.55
N VAL A 141 4.45 9.86 5.22
CA VAL A 141 5.42 10.78 4.67
C VAL A 141 6.82 10.29 5.06
N ARG A 142 7.48 9.66 4.10
CA ARG A 142 8.80 9.03 4.22
C ARG A 142 9.85 9.96 3.64
N GLU A 143 10.93 10.23 4.39
CA GLU A 143 12.15 10.81 3.82
C GLU A 143 12.75 9.83 2.80
N ASN A 144 13.06 10.27 1.57
CA ASN A 144 13.29 9.38 0.44
C ASN A 144 14.70 9.51 -0.18
N CYS A 145 15.53 10.44 0.30
CA CYS A 145 16.83 10.78 -0.31
C CYS A 145 18.02 10.72 0.67
N GLY A 146 17.81 10.31 1.92
CA GLY A 146 18.84 10.21 2.97
C GLY A 146 18.78 8.90 3.77
N GLY A 147 19.42 8.89 4.94
CA GLY A 147 19.47 7.74 5.83
C GLY A 147 20.35 6.59 5.32
N ALA A 148 20.15 5.39 5.89
CA ALA A 148 20.97 4.20 5.63
C ALA A 148 21.03 3.76 4.16
N TYR A 149 20.07 4.19 3.34
CA TYR A 149 20.00 3.80 1.93
C TYR A 149 21.03 4.56 1.09
N PHE A 150 21.33 5.80 1.46
CA PHE A 150 22.26 6.69 0.77
C PHE A 150 23.56 6.96 1.53
N GLY A 151 23.62 6.56 2.81
CA GLY A 151 24.81 6.66 3.63
C GLY A 151 25.97 5.80 3.12
N ARG A 152 27.17 6.05 3.66
CA ARG A 152 28.37 5.30 3.31
C ARG A 152 28.16 3.80 3.57
N LYS A 153 28.54 2.98 2.58
CA LYS A 153 28.49 1.52 2.64
C LYS A 153 29.91 0.97 2.68
N VAL A 154 30.15 0.01 3.57
CA VAL A 154 31.37 -0.80 3.64
C VAL A 154 30.94 -2.26 3.58
N GLU A 155 31.54 -3.01 2.67
CA GLU A 155 31.28 -4.44 2.46
C GLU A 155 32.64 -5.14 2.26
N GLU A 156 33.11 -5.80 3.31
CA GLU A 156 34.34 -6.58 3.40
C GLU A 156 34.00 -8.03 3.77
N ASP A 157 34.97 -8.96 3.67
CA ASP A 157 34.71 -10.40 3.85
C ASP A 157 34.11 -10.78 5.22
N GLU A 158 34.53 -10.10 6.29
CA GLU A 158 34.09 -10.36 7.68
C GLU A 158 33.43 -9.14 8.34
N TYR A 159 33.21 -8.06 7.59
CA TYR A 159 32.69 -6.80 8.13
C TYR A 159 31.81 -6.06 7.12
N ALA A 160 30.66 -5.57 7.57
CA ALA A 160 29.82 -4.69 6.80
C ALA A 160 29.25 -3.56 7.67
N MET A 161 29.01 -2.41 7.06
CA MET A 161 28.46 -1.24 7.72
C MET A 161 27.64 -0.37 6.75
N ASP A 162 26.47 0.04 7.20
CA ASP A 162 25.64 1.06 6.57
C ASP A 162 25.50 2.27 7.50
N GLU A 163 25.94 3.44 7.04
CA GLU A 163 25.83 4.68 7.82
C GLU A 163 24.40 5.23 7.82
N TRP A 164 23.80 5.36 9.01
CA TRP A 164 22.44 5.91 9.17
C TRP A 164 22.49 7.37 9.64
N ALA A 165 22.71 8.29 8.70
CA ALA A 165 22.90 9.72 8.99
C ALA A 165 21.78 10.62 8.41
N TYR A 166 21.53 11.73 9.11
CA TYR A 166 20.67 12.83 8.67
C TYR A 166 21.23 14.17 9.16
N SER A 167 21.08 15.20 8.34
CA SER A 167 21.31 16.61 8.69
C SER A 167 20.02 17.28 9.19
N THR A 168 20.17 18.39 9.90
CA THR A 168 19.02 19.21 10.35
C THR A 168 18.17 19.70 9.18
N SER A 169 18.78 20.12 8.07
CA SER A 169 18.05 20.62 6.89
C SER A 169 17.18 19.56 6.24
N GLU A 170 17.65 18.30 6.17
CA GLU A 170 16.87 17.18 5.64
C GLU A 170 15.62 16.90 6.48
N ILE A 171 15.75 16.96 7.81
CA ILE A 171 14.64 16.73 8.73
C ILE A 171 13.63 17.90 8.70
N GLN A 172 14.13 19.14 8.63
CA GLN A 172 13.28 20.35 8.57
C GLN A 172 12.40 20.35 7.32
N ARG A 173 12.96 20.07 6.14
CA ARG A 173 12.19 20.12 4.87
C ARG A 173 11.07 19.09 4.81
N ILE A 174 11.28 17.89 5.36
CA ILE A 174 10.25 16.85 5.41
C ILE A 174 9.22 17.14 6.51
N THR A 175 9.63 17.72 7.63
CA THR A 175 8.71 18.14 8.70
C THR A 175 7.75 19.22 8.24
N ARG A 176 8.26 20.26 7.56
CA ARG A 176 7.44 21.31 6.94
C ARG A 176 6.42 20.71 5.99
N LEU A 177 6.86 19.84 5.08
CA LEU A 177 5.97 19.17 4.14
C LEU A 177 4.86 18.37 4.85
N SER A 178 5.20 17.62 5.91
CA SER A 178 4.21 16.89 6.71
C SER A 178 3.21 17.81 7.40
N ALA A 179 3.65 18.95 7.92
CA ALA A 179 2.77 19.92 8.57
C ALA A 179 1.83 20.61 7.55
N GLU A 180 2.36 21.02 6.40
CA GLU A 180 1.56 21.58 5.30
C GLU A 180 0.52 20.58 4.80
N LEU A 181 0.88 19.29 4.70
CA LEU A 181 -0.06 18.23 4.34
C LEU A 181 -1.16 18.07 5.40
N ALA A 182 -0.78 18.09 6.68
CA ALA A 182 -1.73 18.02 7.79
C ALA A 182 -2.73 19.19 7.80
N LEU A 183 -2.29 20.39 7.43
CA LEU A 183 -3.11 21.60 7.34
C LEU A 183 -4.14 21.59 6.20
N ARG A 184 -4.02 20.68 5.22
CA ARG A 184 -5.02 20.52 4.15
C ARG A 184 -6.31 19.84 4.63
N HIS A 185 -6.35 19.39 5.88
CA HIS A 185 -7.51 18.79 6.51
C HIS A 185 -8.17 19.78 7.49
N ASP A 186 -9.49 19.70 7.63
CA ASP A 186 -10.27 20.50 8.58
C ASP A 186 -11.09 19.58 9.52
N PRO A 187 -10.76 19.48 10.82
CA PRO A 187 -9.60 20.12 11.47
C PRO A 187 -8.26 19.56 11.00
N PRO A 188 -7.13 20.27 11.19
CA PRO A 188 -5.81 19.79 10.80
C PRO A 188 -5.51 18.42 11.39
N TRP A 189 -4.97 17.54 10.57
CA TRP A 189 -4.55 16.21 11.01
C TRP A 189 -3.37 16.30 11.99
N PRO A 190 -3.21 15.34 12.92
CA PRO A 190 -1.99 15.26 13.72
C PRO A 190 -0.81 14.80 12.86
N VAL A 191 0.39 15.30 13.17
CA VAL A 191 1.66 14.76 12.65
C VAL A 191 2.21 13.78 13.69
N ILE A 192 2.39 12.53 13.26
CA ILE A 192 2.87 11.43 14.08
C ILE A 192 4.30 11.11 13.64
N SER A 193 5.28 11.64 14.37
CA SER A 193 6.70 11.47 14.08
C SER A 193 7.20 10.14 14.62
N LEU A 194 7.61 9.25 13.72
CA LEU A 194 8.21 7.97 14.04
C LEU A 194 9.73 8.10 14.20
N ASP A 195 10.26 7.49 15.26
CA ASP A 195 11.71 7.44 15.48
C ASP A 195 12.12 6.23 16.33
N LYS A 196 13.43 6.07 16.58
CA LYS A 196 13.96 5.16 17.61
C LYS A 196 14.89 5.90 18.57
N ALA A 197 14.44 7.06 19.07
CA ALA A 197 15.26 7.99 19.85
C ALA A 197 15.81 7.40 21.16
N ASN A 198 15.18 6.34 21.67
CA ASN A 198 15.67 5.60 22.83
C ASN A 198 16.96 4.80 22.56
N VAL A 199 17.35 4.62 21.30
CA VAL A 199 18.58 3.92 20.91
C VAL A 199 19.44 4.80 20.00
N LEU A 200 18.89 5.29 18.88
CA LEU A 200 19.67 5.86 17.78
C LEU A 200 19.96 7.35 17.97
N ALA A 201 21.21 7.76 17.70
CA ALA A 201 21.63 9.17 17.73
C ALA A 201 20.94 10.01 16.63
N SER A 202 20.83 9.46 15.42
CA SER A 202 20.09 10.06 14.31
C SER A 202 18.62 10.31 14.68
N SER A 203 17.96 9.35 15.33
CA SER A 203 16.59 9.53 15.84
C SER A 203 16.47 10.57 16.96
N ARG A 204 17.48 10.73 17.82
CA ARG A 204 17.48 11.82 18.82
C ARG A 204 17.60 13.20 18.15
N LEU A 205 18.40 13.30 17.08
CA LEU A 205 18.45 14.52 16.27
C LEU A 205 17.10 14.76 15.57
N TRP A 206 16.54 13.73 14.93
CA TRP A 206 15.23 13.76 14.29
C TRP A 206 14.17 14.36 15.21
N ARG A 207 14.00 13.78 16.41
CA ARG A 207 13.02 14.25 17.39
C ARG A 207 13.20 15.72 17.74
N ARG A 208 14.42 16.15 18.10
CA ARG A 208 14.69 17.55 18.46
C ARG A 208 14.37 18.51 17.32
N VAL A 209 14.71 18.15 16.08
CA VAL A 209 14.48 19.02 14.92
C VAL A 209 13.00 19.09 14.58
N VAL A 210 12.28 17.95 14.61
CA VAL A 210 10.83 17.91 14.41
C VAL A 210 10.12 18.76 15.47
N GLU A 211 10.42 18.54 16.76
CA GLU A 211 9.83 19.30 17.87
C GLU A 211 10.04 20.81 17.69
N LYS A 212 11.28 21.22 17.41
CA LYS A 212 11.62 22.63 17.20
C LYS A 212 10.86 23.22 16.02
N THR A 213 10.89 22.55 14.87
CA THR A 213 10.25 23.05 13.64
C THR A 213 8.73 23.16 13.81
N MET A 214 8.09 22.15 14.40
CA MET A 214 6.65 22.16 14.65
C MET A 214 6.26 23.25 15.66
N ALA A 215 7.02 23.44 16.73
CA ALA A 215 6.72 24.45 17.74
C ALA A 215 6.91 25.89 17.23
N GLU A 216 7.95 26.13 16.42
CA GLU A 216 8.27 27.46 15.90
C GLU A 216 7.40 27.85 14.69
N GLU A 217 7.10 26.91 13.80
CA GLU A 217 6.48 27.21 12.50
C GLU A 217 5.01 26.72 12.39
N TYR A 218 4.62 25.69 13.15
CA TYR A 218 3.31 25.04 13.02
C TYR A 218 2.61 24.74 14.37
N PRO A 219 2.51 25.71 15.30
CA PRO A 219 1.96 25.48 16.64
C PRO A 219 0.49 25.01 16.64
N GLN A 220 -0.24 25.23 15.54
CA GLN A 220 -1.62 24.78 15.35
C GLN A 220 -1.74 23.28 15.00
N VAL A 221 -0.67 22.62 14.58
CA VAL A 221 -0.68 21.21 14.18
C VAL A 221 -0.27 20.35 15.37
N LYS A 222 -1.11 19.38 15.75
CA LYS A 222 -0.81 18.47 16.86
C LYS A 222 0.35 17.55 16.50
N LEU A 223 1.47 17.66 17.21
CA LEU A 223 2.60 16.73 17.11
C LEU A 223 2.46 15.57 18.11
N VAL A 224 2.71 14.35 17.65
CA VAL A 224 2.80 13.14 18.47
C VAL A 224 4.09 12.39 18.12
N HIS A 225 4.84 11.95 19.12
CA HIS A 225 5.99 11.06 18.90
C HIS A 225 5.61 9.60 19.17
N GLN A 226 6.06 8.71 18.30
CA GLN A 226 5.83 7.28 18.43
C GLN A 226 7.11 6.51 18.07
N LEU A 227 7.47 5.48 18.84
CA LEU A 227 8.63 4.64 18.47
C LEU A 227 8.26 3.75 17.28
N ALA A 228 9.14 3.63 16.28
CA ALA A 228 8.85 2.94 15.02
C ALA A 228 8.44 1.46 15.20
N ASP A 229 9.08 0.73 16.12
CA ASP A 229 8.72 -0.66 16.46
C ASP A 229 7.32 -0.76 17.09
N SER A 230 7.00 0.14 18.03
CA SER A 230 5.66 0.20 18.61
C SER A 230 4.60 0.67 17.62
N ALA A 231 4.95 1.54 16.66
CA ALA A 231 4.06 1.94 15.57
C ALA A 231 3.69 0.74 14.69
N SER A 232 4.66 -0.14 14.39
CA SER A 232 4.40 -1.40 13.66
C SER A 232 3.39 -2.29 14.40
N LEU A 233 3.50 -2.40 15.74
CA LEU A 233 2.52 -3.14 16.55
C LEU A 233 1.14 -2.47 16.54
N ILE A 234 1.08 -1.13 16.67
CA ILE A 234 -0.16 -0.36 16.63
C ILE A 234 -0.86 -0.56 15.28
N LEU A 235 -0.11 -0.48 14.17
CA LEU A 235 -0.64 -0.67 12.83
C LEU A 235 -1.29 -2.05 12.65
N ALA A 236 -0.73 -3.08 13.29
CA ALA A 236 -1.26 -4.44 13.27
C ALA A 236 -2.45 -4.69 14.22
N THR A 237 -2.76 -3.78 15.15
CA THR A 237 -3.72 -4.05 16.23
C THR A 237 -4.83 -3.00 16.34
N ASN A 238 -4.50 -1.72 16.20
CA ASN A 238 -5.42 -0.60 16.23
C ASN A 238 -4.91 0.55 15.33
N PRO A 239 -4.88 0.36 14.00
CA PRO A 239 -4.29 1.30 13.04
C PRO A 239 -4.90 2.72 13.10
N ARG A 240 -6.15 2.87 13.55
CA ARG A 240 -6.81 4.19 13.70
C ARG A 240 -6.07 5.16 14.63
N VAL A 241 -5.27 4.65 15.56
CA VAL A 241 -4.43 5.49 16.43
C VAL A 241 -3.40 6.29 15.62
N LEU A 242 -3.04 5.79 14.43
CA LEU A 242 -2.10 6.41 13.52
C LEU A 242 -2.77 7.27 12.44
N ASN A 243 -4.09 7.53 12.55
CA ASN A 243 -4.78 8.43 11.62
C ASN A 243 -4.16 9.83 11.64
N GLY A 244 -3.83 10.35 10.46
CA GLY A 244 -3.11 11.61 10.28
C GLY A 244 -1.91 11.48 9.34
N VAL A 245 -0.90 12.32 9.57
CA VAL A 245 0.35 12.31 8.79
C VAL A 245 1.42 11.56 9.58
N ILE A 246 1.79 10.36 9.13
CA ILE A 246 2.88 9.59 9.74
C ILE A 246 4.19 10.05 9.12
N LEU A 247 4.97 10.83 9.86
CA LEU A 247 6.28 11.32 9.44
C LEU A 247 7.37 10.33 9.88
N ALA A 248 8.11 9.78 8.92
CA ALA A 248 9.17 8.82 9.21
C ALA A 248 10.41 9.07 8.36
N ASP A 249 11.54 8.56 8.84
CA ASP A 249 12.77 8.52 8.07
C ASP A 249 12.67 7.48 6.94
N ASN A 250 13.70 7.38 6.10
CA ASN A 250 13.70 6.50 4.94
C ASN A 250 13.42 5.04 5.27
N THR A 251 14.15 4.46 6.23
CA THR A 251 14.04 3.04 6.58
C THR A 251 12.72 2.73 7.29
N PHE A 252 12.33 3.51 8.30
CA PHE A 252 11.09 3.26 9.04
C PHE A 252 9.85 3.57 8.18
N GLY A 253 9.92 4.61 7.34
CA GLY A 253 8.86 4.94 6.39
C GLY A 253 8.64 3.84 5.36
N ASP A 254 9.71 3.23 4.85
CA ASP A 254 9.63 2.07 3.95
C ASP A 254 8.84 0.93 4.59
N MET A 255 9.29 0.48 5.76
CA MET A 255 8.69 -0.64 6.48
C MET A 255 7.21 -0.38 6.84
N ILE A 256 6.91 0.80 7.40
CA ILE A 256 5.55 1.13 7.86
C ILE A 256 4.60 1.31 6.68
N SER A 257 5.05 1.90 5.58
CA SER A 257 4.20 2.09 4.41
C SER A 257 3.91 0.78 3.66
N ASP A 258 4.87 -0.14 3.59
CA ASP A 258 4.61 -1.48 3.06
C ASP A 258 3.65 -2.26 3.97
N GLN A 259 3.82 -2.16 5.29
CA GLN A 259 2.90 -2.74 6.25
C GLN A 259 1.50 -2.12 6.14
N ALA A 260 1.39 -0.82 5.86
CA ALA A 260 0.11 -0.13 5.68
C ALA A 260 -0.70 -0.73 4.51
N GLY A 261 -0.04 -1.24 3.47
CA GLY A 261 -0.74 -1.90 2.37
C GLY A 261 -1.53 -3.14 2.78
N SER A 262 -1.21 -3.76 3.91
CA SER A 262 -2.02 -4.84 4.47
C SER A 262 -3.40 -4.38 4.94
N ILE A 263 -3.62 -3.09 5.23
CA ILE A 263 -4.94 -2.57 5.62
C ILE A 263 -5.95 -2.70 4.48
N VAL A 264 -5.54 -2.33 3.25
CA VAL A 264 -6.36 -2.52 2.04
C VAL A 264 -6.37 -3.97 1.58
N GLY A 265 -5.31 -4.72 1.92
CA GLY A 265 -5.18 -6.16 1.65
C GLY A 265 -4.49 -6.51 0.33
N THR A 266 -4.15 -5.50 -0.48
CA THR A 266 -3.40 -5.66 -1.72
C THR A 266 -2.53 -4.44 -2.01
N LEU A 267 -1.32 -4.67 -2.52
CA LEU A 267 -0.45 -3.61 -3.02
C LEU A 267 -0.86 -3.13 -4.42
N GLY A 268 -1.67 -3.91 -5.14
CA GLY A 268 -2.09 -3.65 -6.54
C GLY A 268 -2.91 -2.38 -6.74
N VAL A 269 -3.31 -1.72 -5.65
CA VAL A 269 -4.17 -0.53 -5.65
C VAL A 269 -3.56 0.68 -4.94
N LEU A 270 -2.31 0.58 -4.49
CA LEU A 270 -1.69 1.63 -3.67
C LEU A 270 -0.76 2.50 -4.53
N PRO A 271 -1.14 3.76 -4.81
CA PRO A 271 -0.26 4.72 -5.47
C PRO A 271 0.74 5.32 -4.48
N SER A 272 1.79 5.94 -5.00
CA SER A 272 2.70 6.77 -4.21
C SER A 272 3.19 7.98 -5.01
N ALA A 273 3.61 9.03 -4.29
CA ALA A 273 4.15 10.25 -4.87
C ALA A 273 5.45 10.63 -4.17
N SER A 274 6.52 10.84 -4.93
CA SER A 274 7.79 11.36 -4.43
C SER A 274 7.95 12.81 -4.90
N LEU A 275 8.06 13.76 -3.98
CA LEU A 275 7.95 15.20 -4.23
C LEU A 275 9.16 15.98 -3.70
N ASP A 276 9.47 17.11 -4.35
CA ASP A 276 10.49 18.10 -3.95
C ASP A 276 9.90 19.27 -3.14
N GLY A 277 8.63 19.16 -2.77
CA GLY A 277 7.83 20.18 -2.09
C GLY A 277 6.33 19.88 -2.19
N LEU A 278 5.49 20.81 -1.76
CA LEU A 278 4.05 20.80 -2.06
C LEU A 278 3.69 22.03 -2.91
N PRO A 279 2.62 21.95 -3.73
CA PRO A 279 2.06 23.14 -4.36
C PRO A 279 1.74 24.22 -3.33
N SER A 280 2.16 25.45 -3.60
CA SER A 280 1.81 26.62 -2.79
C SER A 280 1.65 27.85 -3.69
N GLU A 281 1.05 28.92 -3.17
CA GLU A 281 0.93 30.19 -3.90
C GLU A 281 2.30 30.75 -4.34
N THR A 282 3.34 30.49 -3.55
CA THR A 282 4.72 30.93 -3.81
C THR A 282 5.52 29.97 -4.69
N ARG A 283 5.11 28.70 -4.79
CA ARG A 283 5.75 27.66 -5.59
C ARG A 283 4.73 27.04 -6.54
N ARG A 284 4.62 27.64 -7.73
CA ARG A 284 3.69 27.21 -8.78
C ARG A 284 3.92 25.80 -9.34
N ARG A 285 5.10 25.20 -9.16
CA ARG A 285 5.44 23.87 -9.69
C ARG A 285 6.19 23.04 -8.66
N THR A 286 5.65 21.85 -8.41
CA THR A 286 6.28 20.78 -7.63
C THR A 286 6.75 19.73 -8.61
N ASN A 287 8.03 19.38 -8.58
CA ASN A 287 8.50 18.24 -9.35
C ASN A 287 8.11 16.97 -8.59
N GLY A 288 7.47 16.05 -9.30
CA GLY A 288 6.94 14.83 -8.73
C GLY A 288 7.28 13.62 -9.59
N LEU A 289 7.62 12.52 -8.92
CA LEU A 289 7.63 11.18 -9.50
C LEU A 289 6.51 10.37 -8.86
N TYR A 290 5.65 9.77 -9.69
CA TYR A 290 4.48 9.04 -9.23
C TYR A 290 4.60 7.58 -9.65
N GLU A 291 4.50 6.69 -8.66
CA GLU A 291 4.76 5.27 -8.85
C GLU A 291 3.86 4.38 -7.99
N PRO A 292 3.44 3.21 -8.50
CA PRO A 292 2.75 2.23 -7.70
C PRO A 292 3.70 1.65 -6.65
N THR A 293 3.16 1.24 -5.50
CA THR A 293 3.97 0.65 -4.42
C THR A 293 4.42 -0.79 -4.74
N HIS A 294 3.78 -1.47 -5.69
CA HIS A 294 4.12 -2.85 -6.05
C HIS A 294 5.33 -2.94 -7.00
N GLY A 295 6.00 -4.10 -7.03
CA GLY A 295 7.12 -4.37 -7.94
C GLY A 295 6.70 -4.75 -9.38
N SER A 296 7.67 -5.22 -10.17
CA SER A 296 7.51 -5.49 -11.62
C SER A 296 6.76 -6.78 -11.96
N ALA A 297 6.40 -7.62 -10.99
CA ALA A 297 5.61 -8.85 -11.15
C ALA A 297 5.92 -9.67 -12.44
N PRO A 298 7.19 -10.08 -12.64
CA PRO A 298 7.67 -10.66 -13.91
C PRO A 298 6.98 -11.97 -14.30
N THR A 299 6.37 -12.68 -13.34
CA THR A 299 5.66 -13.95 -13.57
C THR A 299 4.33 -13.77 -14.30
N ILE A 300 3.76 -12.56 -14.29
CA ILE A 300 2.47 -12.24 -14.93
C ILE A 300 2.58 -11.23 -16.07
N ALA A 301 3.78 -10.71 -16.33
CA ALA A 301 4.04 -9.77 -17.41
C ALA A 301 3.57 -10.29 -18.78
N GLY A 302 2.87 -9.45 -19.54
CA GLY A 302 2.38 -9.75 -20.89
C GLY A 302 1.15 -10.66 -20.91
N LYS A 303 0.55 -10.97 -19.76
CA LYS A 303 -0.63 -11.84 -19.68
C LYS A 303 -1.96 -11.08 -19.61
N ASN A 304 -1.93 -9.74 -19.62
CA ASN A 304 -3.11 -8.88 -19.49
C ASN A 304 -3.92 -9.19 -18.22
N ILE A 305 -3.22 -9.45 -17.11
CA ILE A 305 -3.84 -9.73 -15.80
C ILE A 305 -3.25 -8.91 -14.65
N ALA A 306 -2.27 -8.02 -14.90
CA ALA A 306 -1.84 -7.10 -13.85
C ALA A 306 -2.92 -6.06 -13.56
N ASN A 307 -2.96 -5.61 -12.31
CA ASN A 307 -3.89 -4.60 -11.86
C ASN A 307 -3.39 -3.19 -12.26
N PRO A 308 -4.08 -2.44 -13.13
CA PRO A 308 -3.64 -1.10 -13.52
C PRO A 308 -4.00 -0.02 -12.49
N VAL A 309 -4.79 -0.34 -11.47
CA VAL A 309 -5.41 0.65 -10.56
C VAL A 309 -4.37 1.50 -9.84
N ALA A 310 -3.32 0.91 -9.27
CA ALA A 310 -2.28 1.69 -8.59
C ALA A 310 -1.62 2.72 -9.52
N MET A 311 -1.31 2.32 -10.76
CA MET A 311 -0.70 3.22 -11.76
C MET A 311 -1.68 4.31 -12.23
N ILE A 312 -2.97 3.98 -12.36
CA ILE A 312 -4.01 4.97 -12.69
C ILE A 312 -4.18 5.99 -11.54
N LEU A 313 -4.17 5.52 -10.29
CA LEU A 313 -4.24 6.42 -9.13
C LEU A 313 -2.97 7.29 -8.98
N CYS A 314 -1.83 6.86 -9.52
CA CYS A 314 -0.65 7.73 -9.65
C CYS A 314 -0.91 8.94 -10.56
N VAL A 315 -1.77 8.82 -11.58
CA VAL A 315 -2.22 9.96 -12.40
C VAL A 315 -3.05 10.93 -11.55
N ALA A 316 -3.92 10.42 -10.67
CA ALA A 316 -4.66 11.26 -9.73
C ALA A 316 -3.72 12.02 -8.77
N LEU A 317 -2.72 11.34 -8.21
CA LEU A 317 -1.72 11.99 -7.36
C LEU A 317 -0.89 13.04 -8.13
N MET A 318 -0.58 12.79 -9.41
CA MET A 318 0.09 13.73 -10.30
C MET A 318 -0.72 15.00 -10.51
N PHE A 319 -2.01 14.84 -10.82
CA PHE A 319 -2.94 15.94 -10.97
C PHE A 319 -3.01 16.79 -9.69
N ARG A 320 -3.15 16.13 -8.53
CA ARG A 320 -3.21 16.78 -7.22
C ARG A 320 -1.93 17.53 -6.83
N TYR A 321 -0.76 16.91 -7.00
CA TYR A 321 0.47 17.42 -6.39
C TYR A 321 1.42 18.15 -7.33
N SER A 322 1.38 17.91 -8.65
CA SER A 322 2.26 18.61 -9.60
C SER A 322 1.50 19.59 -10.49
N LEU A 323 0.25 19.29 -10.84
CA LEU A 323 -0.47 20.03 -11.88
C LEU A 323 -1.57 20.97 -11.35
N ASP A 324 -1.85 20.92 -10.04
CA ASP A 324 -2.90 21.71 -9.36
C ASP A 324 -4.30 21.46 -9.97
N MET A 325 -4.61 20.18 -10.21
CA MET A 325 -5.84 19.68 -10.85
C MET A 325 -6.62 18.75 -9.91
N GLU A 326 -6.96 19.26 -8.71
CA GLU A 326 -7.64 18.47 -7.66
C GLU A 326 -8.99 17.90 -8.11
N ARG A 327 -9.75 18.67 -8.89
CA ARG A 327 -11.06 18.22 -9.37
C ARG A 327 -10.93 17.00 -10.28
N GLU A 328 -9.98 17.03 -11.20
CA GLU A 328 -9.71 15.93 -12.14
C GLU A 328 -9.12 14.72 -11.41
N ALA A 329 -8.29 14.94 -10.38
CA ALA A 329 -7.81 13.87 -9.50
C ALA A 329 -8.97 13.12 -8.83
N GLN A 330 -9.94 13.85 -8.26
CA GLN A 330 -11.14 13.27 -7.65
C GLN A 330 -12.01 12.50 -8.66
N GLN A 331 -12.09 12.97 -9.91
CA GLN A 331 -12.81 12.25 -10.97
C GLN A 331 -12.18 10.90 -11.27
N ILE A 332 -10.85 10.80 -11.30
CA ILE A 332 -10.14 9.53 -11.47
C ILE A 332 -10.41 8.60 -10.28
N GLU A 333 -10.26 9.10 -9.06
CA GLU A 333 -10.50 8.31 -7.83
C GLU A 333 -11.93 7.77 -7.77
N GLU A 334 -12.91 8.60 -8.13
CA GLU A 334 -14.32 8.22 -8.18
C GLU A 334 -14.61 7.19 -9.29
N ALA A 335 -14.00 7.35 -10.47
CA ALA A 335 -14.16 6.40 -11.56
C ALA A 335 -13.59 5.03 -11.20
N VAL A 336 -12.39 4.99 -10.60
CA VAL A 336 -11.79 3.77 -10.06
C VAL A 336 -12.72 3.11 -9.03
N ARG A 337 -13.21 3.88 -8.06
CA ARG A 337 -14.13 3.39 -7.03
C ARG A 337 -15.38 2.77 -7.64
N THR A 338 -16.00 3.47 -8.60
CA THR A 338 -17.20 3.02 -9.31
C THR A 338 -16.98 1.70 -10.04
N VAL A 339 -15.87 1.56 -10.76
CA VAL A 339 -15.52 0.34 -11.50
C VAL A 339 -15.31 -0.83 -10.53
N LEU A 340 -14.53 -0.64 -9.47
CA LEU A 340 -14.26 -1.69 -8.48
C LEU A 340 -15.51 -2.12 -7.71
N ASP A 341 -16.38 -1.17 -7.35
CA ASP A 341 -17.65 -1.43 -6.66
C ASP A 341 -18.71 -2.08 -7.57
N SER A 342 -18.59 -1.90 -8.89
CA SER A 342 -19.42 -2.61 -9.88
C SER A 342 -19.03 -4.07 -10.08
N GLY A 343 -17.88 -4.51 -9.53
CA GLY A 343 -17.36 -5.87 -9.63
C GLY A 343 -16.40 -6.10 -10.79
N ILE A 344 -16.12 -5.09 -11.63
CA ILE A 344 -15.08 -5.14 -12.66
C ILE A 344 -13.72 -5.05 -11.96
N ARG A 345 -13.08 -6.21 -11.78
CA ARG A 345 -11.86 -6.36 -10.99
C ARG A 345 -10.89 -7.31 -11.69
N THR A 346 -9.60 -7.04 -11.54
CA THR A 346 -8.51 -7.93 -11.97
C THR A 346 -8.40 -9.19 -11.10
N PRO A 347 -7.66 -10.23 -11.53
CA PRO A 347 -7.58 -11.50 -10.81
C PRO A 347 -6.99 -11.43 -9.39
N ASP A 348 -6.09 -10.48 -9.12
CA ASP A 348 -5.56 -10.23 -7.77
C ASP A 348 -6.66 -9.74 -6.79
N LEU A 349 -7.70 -9.12 -7.33
CA LEU A 349 -8.91 -8.69 -6.63
C LEU A 349 -10.08 -9.68 -6.82
N GLY A 350 -9.78 -10.94 -7.15
CA GLY A 350 -10.77 -12.02 -7.27
C GLY A 350 -11.75 -11.88 -8.43
N GLY A 351 -11.54 -10.92 -9.33
CA GLY A 351 -12.34 -10.75 -10.53
C GLY A 351 -11.80 -11.56 -11.72
N LYS A 352 -12.40 -11.33 -12.89
CA LYS A 352 -12.04 -12.00 -14.14
C LYS A 352 -11.55 -11.02 -15.21
N ALA A 353 -11.60 -9.72 -14.93
CA ALA A 353 -11.30 -8.71 -15.92
C ALA A 353 -9.78 -8.66 -16.18
N GLY A 354 -9.39 -8.50 -17.43
CA GLY A 354 -8.00 -8.24 -17.79
C GLY A 354 -7.55 -6.81 -17.46
N THR A 355 -6.26 -6.55 -17.55
CA THR A 355 -5.66 -5.21 -17.36
C THR A 355 -6.33 -4.15 -18.23
N THR A 356 -6.46 -4.45 -19.52
CA THR A 356 -7.08 -3.57 -20.52
C THR A 356 -8.56 -3.32 -20.22
N GLU A 357 -9.30 -4.35 -19.82
CA GLU A 357 -10.74 -4.25 -19.56
C GLU A 357 -11.03 -3.34 -18.36
N VAL A 358 -10.20 -3.41 -17.31
CA VAL A 358 -10.32 -2.50 -16.16
C VAL A 358 -10.04 -1.05 -16.55
N GLY A 359 -8.97 -0.80 -17.33
CA GLY A 359 -8.67 0.57 -17.77
C GLY A 359 -9.71 1.13 -18.74
N ASP A 360 -10.25 0.32 -19.66
CA ASP A 360 -11.36 0.72 -20.54
C ASP A 360 -12.62 1.06 -19.74
N ALA A 361 -12.95 0.26 -18.72
CA ALA A 361 -14.09 0.53 -17.84
C ALA A 361 -13.93 1.85 -17.08
N ILE A 362 -12.73 2.17 -16.60
CA ILE A 362 -12.45 3.45 -15.91
C ILE A 362 -12.63 4.62 -16.87
N VAL A 363 -12.09 4.52 -18.09
CA VAL A 363 -12.24 5.58 -19.11
C VAL A 363 -13.72 5.76 -19.52
N ALA A 364 -14.49 4.68 -19.63
CA ALA A 364 -15.92 4.75 -19.91
C ALA A 364 -16.67 5.53 -18.82
N VAL A 365 -16.38 5.26 -17.54
CA VAL A 365 -16.97 6.02 -16.42
C VAL A 365 -16.58 7.50 -16.48
N LEU A 366 -15.31 7.81 -16.76
CA LEU A 366 -14.85 9.20 -16.91
C LEU A 366 -15.57 9.96 -18.03
N ARG A 367 -15.98 9.26 -19.11
CA ARG A 367 -16.75 9.83 -20.24
C ARG A 367 -18.26 9.91 -19.97
N GLY A 368 -18.73 9.44 -18.82
CA GLY A 368 -20.16 9.39 -18.49
C GLY A 368 -20.91 8.26 -19.19
N GLU A 369 -20.22 7.24 -19.70
CA GLU A 369 -20.82 6.06 -20.30
C GLU A 369 -21.34 5.12 -19.19
N LYS A 370 -22.47 4.44 -19.43
CA LYS A 370 -22.98 3.44 -18.49
C LYS A 370 -22.13 2.17 -18.58
N LEU A 371 -21.62 1.69 -17.44
CA LEU A 371 -21.00 0.38 -17.34
C LEU A 371 -22.01 -0.70 -17.72
N TRP A 372 -21.68 -1.49 -18.75
CA TRP A 372 -22.48 -2.64 -19.15
C TRP A 372 -22.17 -3.81 -18.20
N SER A 373 -23.19 -4.31 -17.48
CA SER A 373 -23.02 -5.52 -16.68
C SER A 373 -22.97 -6.75 -17.60
N ILE A 374 -21.99 -7.64 -17.36
CA ILE A 374 -21.79 -8.90 -18.07
C ILE A 374 -22.99 -9.87 -17.90
N ASP A 375 -23.90 -9.62 -16.95
CA ASP A 375 -25.05 -10.51 -16.69
C ASP A 375 -26.22 -10.39 -17.70
N ASN A 376 -26.19 -9.43 -18.64
CA ASN A 376 -27.28 -9.25 -19.62
C ASN A 376 -27.10 -10.02 -20.93
N CYS A 377 -26.12 -10.93 -21.04
CA CYS A 377 -25.89 -11.69 -22.26
C CYS A 377 -26.80 -12.94 -22.41
N LEU A 378 -28.10 -12.82 -22.13
CA LEU A 378 -29.12 -13.81 -22.51
C LEU A 378 -30.48 -13.12 -22.65
N THR A 379 -30.72 -12.49 -23.81
CA THR A 379 -32.01 -12.40 -24.53
C THR A 379 -31.93 -11.26 -25.55
N LEU A 380 -31.44 -11.56 -26.76
CA LEU A 380 -31.67 -10.72 -27.93
C LEU A 380 -32.72 -11.41 -28.80
N ASP A 381 -33.95 -10.95 -28.71
CA ASP A 381 -34.88 -11.00 -29.83
C ASP A 381 -35.39 -9.59 -30.08
N GLY A 382 -35.11 -9.10 -31.29
CA GLY A 382 -35.29 -7.71 -31.67
C GLY A 382 -36.75 -7.33 -31.87
N ARG A 383 -37.01 -6.04 -31.67
CA ARG A 383 -37.87 -5.20 -32.52
C ARG A 383 -37.72 -3.75 -32.09
N ALA A 384 -37.14 -2.96 -32.98
CA ALA A 384 -37.19 -1.51 -32.92
C ALA A 384 -38.61 -1.05 -33.25
N SER A 385 -39.17 -0.17 -32.41
CA SER A 385 -40.29 0.68 -32.77
C SER A 385 -40.00 2.11 -32.33
N THR A 386 -39.98 2.98 -33.34
CA THR A 386 -39.93 4.43 -33.28
C THR A 386 -41.15 5.00 -32.56
N MET A 387 -40.97 5.95 -31.63
CA MET A 387 -42.05 6.86 -31.21
C MET A 387 -41.55 8.30 -31.12
N SER A 388 -42.36 9.17 -31.72
CA SER A 388 -42.21 10.62 -31.88
C SER A 388 -42.50 11.39 -30.59
N ALA A 389 -41.86 12.56 -30.48
CA ALA A 389 -42.10 13.56 -29.45
C ALA A 389 -43.42 14.32 -29.68
N THR A 390 -44.25 14.46 -28.63
CA THR A 390 -45.08 15.64 -28.26
C THR A 390 -46.01 15.29 -27.09
N ASP A 391 -45.70 15.74 -25.87
CA ASP A 391 -46.61 16.43 -24.92
C ASP A 391 -45.98 16.56 -23.50
N PRO A 392 -46.16 17.69 -22.78
CA PRO A 392 -45.58 17.91 -21.46
C PRO A 392 -46.51 17.42 -20.36
N CYS A 393 -46.39 16.14 -19.98
CA CYS A 393 -47.04 15.62 -18.78
C CYS A 393 -46.05 14.79 -17.97
N LEU A 394 -45.75 15.31 -16.76
CA LEU A 394 -45.03 14.68 -15.65
C LEU A 394 -44.79 13.16 -15.82
N SER A 395 -43.56 12.79 -16.19
CA SER A 395 -43.16 11.38 -16.29
C SER A 395 -43.05 10.77 -14.87
N PRO A 396 -43.90 9.82 -14.47
CA PRO A 396 -43.76 9.11 -13.21
C PRO A 396 -42.70 8.03 -13.41
N GLY A 397 -41.43 8.41 -13.24
CA GLY A 397 -40.28 7.51 -13.39
C GLY A 397 -39.14 7.79 -12.40
N SER A 398 -39.29 8.74 -11.47
CA SER A 398 -38.17 9.20 -10.64
C SER A 398 -38.01 8.51 -9.28
N CYS A 399 -38.92 7.62 -8.87
CA CYS A 399 -38.80 6.95 -7.57
C CYS A 399 -37.76 5.83 -7.54
N ALA A 400 -37.48 5.16 -8.66
CA ALA A 400 -36.59 3.99 -8.70
C ALA A 400 -35.11 4.32 -8.38
N MET A 401 -34.68 5.58 -8.57
CA MET A 401 -33.30 6.01 -8.30
C MET A 401 -33.11 6.62 -6.90
N ARG A 402 -34.16 6.78 -6.10
CA ARG A 402 -34.11 7.52 -4.83
C ARG A 402 -33.88 6.66 -3.59
N LEU A 403 -33.93 5.33 -3.70
CA LEU A 403 -33.82 4.40 -2.56
C LEU A 403 -32.46 3.67 -2.46
N GLN A 404 -31.55 3.91 -3.39
CA GLN A 404 -30.20 3.33 -3.31
C GLN A 404 -29.39 4.05 -2.23
N ASN A 405 -28.61 3.30 -1.45
CA ASN A 405 -27.72 3.82 -0.40
C ASN A 405 -28.40 4.56 0.76
N LEU A 406 -29.59 4.10 1.18
CA LEU A 406 -30.24 4.63 2.38
C LEU A 406 -29.31 4.57 3.60
N ASP A 407 -28.52 3.51 3.75
CA ASP A 407 -27.64 3.32 4.91
C ASP A 407 -26.48 4.31 5.02
N SER A 408 -26.05 4.93 3.91
CA SER A 408 -24.98 5.95 3.91
C SER A 408 -25.48 7.38 4.13
N LEU A 409 -26.80 7.58 4.21
CA LEU A 409 -27.38 8.91 4.44
C LEU A 409 -27.40 9.24 5.95
N SER A 410 -27.11 10.50 6.28
CA SER A 410 -27.31 11.03 7.64
C SER A 410 -28.78 10.93 8.05
N SER A 411 -29.08 10.84 9.36
CA SER A 411 -30.47 10.72 9.84
C SER A 411 -31.39 11.85 9.34
N ALA A 412 -30.85 13.05 9.15
CA ALA A 412 -31.57 14.20 8.59
C ALA A 412 -31.91 13.99 7.10
N SER A 413 -30.96 13.49 6.31
CA SER A 413 -31.13 13.21 4.88
C SER A 413 -32.08 12.02 4.64
N LYS A 414 -32.02 10.99 5.50
CA LYS A 414 -32.99 9.88 5.53
C LYS A 414 -34.42 10.40 5.76
N SER A 415 -34.58 11.27 6.75
CA SER A 415 -35.89 11.85 7.08
C SER A 415 -36.44 12.73 5.97
N ALA A 416 -35.59 13.52 5.30
CA ALA A 416 -35.97 14.35 4.16
C ALA A 416 -36.38 13.52 2.95
N LEU A 417 -35.64 12.45 2.65
CA LEU A 417 -35.94 11.51 1.58
C LEU A 417 -37.27 10.78 1.83
N LEU A 418 -37.49 10.29 3.05
CA LEU A 418 -38.74 9.64 3.44
C LEU A 418 -39.95 10.59 3.36
N ARG A 419 -39.77 11.87 3.72
CA ARG A 419 -40.81 12.90 3.54
C ARG A 419 -41.11 13.14 2.06
N SER A 420 -40.09 13.29 1.22
CA SER A 420 -40.29 13.46 -0.23
C SER A 420 -41.03 12.28 -0.86
N ILE A 421 -40.73 11.05 -0.44
CA ILE A 421 -41.45 9.86 -0.91
C ILE A 421 -42.89 9.86 -0.41
N ALA A 422 -43.13 10.26 0.84
CA ALA A 422 -44.48 10.37 1.39
C ALA A 422 -45.33 11.46 0.69
N ASP A 423 -44.71 12.57 0.29
CA ASP A 423 -45.35 13.65 -0.47
C ASP A 423 -45.72 13.19 -1.90
N ASP A 424 -44.82 12.47 -2.56
CA ASP A 424 -45.07 11.88 -3.89
C ASP A 424 -46.22 10.85 -3.83
N ILE A 425 -46.25 10.01 -2.79
CA ILE A 425 -47.35 9.05 -2.55
C ILE A 425 -48.67 9.81 -2.29
N SER A 426 -48.65 10.84 -1.46
CA SER A 426 -49.82 11.66 -1.14
C SER A 426 -50.39 12.34 -2.38
N ALA A 427 -49.55 12.86 -3.26
CA ALA A 427 -49.96 13.47 -4.52
C ALA A 427 -50.70 12.48 -5.44
N VAL A 428 -50.22 11.24 -5.52
CA VAL A 428 -50.88 10.16 -6.30
C VAL A 428 -52.25 9.82 -5.72
N PHE A 429 -52.37 9.71 -4.39
CA PHE A 429 -53.66 9.45 -3.73
C PHE A 429 -54.67 10.59 -3.90
N ILE A 430 -54.24 11.86 -3.85
CA ILE A 430 -55.10 13.03 -4.13
C ILE A 430 -55.61 12.98 -5.58
N CYS A 431 -54.75 12.61 -6.52
CA CYS A 431 -55.13 12.50 -7.93
C CYS A 431 -56.15 11.37 -8.16
N ILE A 432 -55.95 10.21 -7.53
CA ILE A 432 -56.90 9.09 -7.54
C ILE A 432 -58.24 9.49 -6.91
N SER A 433 -58.22 10.19 -5.76
CA SER A 433 -59.43 10.63 -5.06
C SER A 433 -60.26 11.62 -5.89
N LYS A 434 -59.62 12.60 -6.55
CA LYS A 434 -60.30 13.52 -7.48
C LYS A 434 -60.94 12.78 -8.66
N GLN A 435 -60.20 11.85 -9.29
CA GLN A 435 -60.73 11.10 -10.44
C GLN A 435 -61.84 10.10 -10.04
N LEU A 436 -61.80 9.58 -8.80
CA LEU A 436 -62.88 8.77 -8.22
C LEU A 436 -64.16 9.59 -8.05
N SER A 437 -64.06 10.83 -7.55
CA SER A 437 -65.20 11.74 -7.40
C SER A 437 -65.82 12.16 -8.74
N CYS A 438 -65.03 12.15 -9.82
CA CYS A 438 -65.48 12.42 -11.20
C CYS A 438 -65.95 11.16 -11.95
N GLY A 439 -66.02 9.99 -11.31
CA GLY A 439 -66.51 8.74 -11.91
C GLY A 439 -65.65 8.17 -13.05
N THR A 440 -64.40 8.61 -13.21
CA THR A 440 -63.54 8.31 -14.38
C THR A 440 -62.24 7.60 -13.98
N LEU A 441 -62.32 6.67 -13.02
CA LEU A 441 -61.18 5.86 -12.62
C LEU A 441 -60.90 4.75 -13.66
N SER A 442 -59.69 4.70 -14.20
CA SER A 442 -59.24 3.63 -15.11
C SER A 442 -57.87 3.09 -14.67
N ALA A 443 -57.48 1.92 -15.21
CA ALA A 443 -56.24 1.22 -14.83
C ALA A 443 -54.96 2.05 -15.02
N ARG A 444 -54.98 3.08 -15.87
CA ARG A 444 -53.86 4.01 -16.05
C ARG A 444 -53.56 4.85 -14.80
N HIS A 445 -54.56 5.06 -13.94
CA HIS A 445 -54.42 5.88 -12.73
C HIS A 445 -53.89 5.09 -11.52
N THR A 446 -53.99 3.75 -11.53
CA THR A 446 -53.50 2.89 -10.44
C THR A 446 -52.17 2.20 -10.77
N ARG A 447 -51.75 2.23 -12.04
CA ARG A 447 -50.49 1.63 -12.52
C ARG A 447 -49.22 2.15 -11.82
N PRO A 448 -49.05 3.45 -11.51
CA PRO A 448 -47.87 3.93 -10.79
C PRO A 448 -47.72 3.32 -9.39
N ILE A 449 -48.83 3.04 -8.69
CA ILE A 449 -48.82 2.38 -7.38
C ILE A 449 -48.38 0.92 -7.54
N GLN A 450 -48.90 0.23 -8.56
CA GLN A 450 -48.54 -1.14 -8.87
C GLN A 450 -47.05 -1.28 -9.23
N ASP A 451 -46.52 -0.35 -10.02
CA ASP A 451 -45.12 -0.31 -10.42
C ASP A 451 -44.20 -0.03 -9.22
N PHE A 452 -44.61 0.86 -8.31
CA PHE A 452 -43.89 1.12 -7.06
C PHE A 452 -43.83 -0.10 -6.14
N ILE A 453 -44.98 -0.77 -5.91
CA ILE A 453 -45.04 -2.00 -5.10
C ILE A 453 -44.17 -3.10 -5.72
N THR A 454 -44.21 -3.25 -7.05
CA THR A 454 -43.40 -4.24 -7.76
C THR A 454 -41.91 -3.95 -7.62
N THR A 455 -41.52 -2.67 -7.66
CA THR A 455 -40.13 -2.22 -7.47
C THR A 455 -39.61 -2.55 -6.07
N ILE A 456 -40.39 -2.27 -5.01
CA ILE A 456 -40.02 -2.60 -3.63
C ILE A 456 -39.81 -4.12 -3.50
N LYS A 457 -40.78 -4.92 -3.97
CA LYS A 457 -40.69 -6.38 -3.89
C LYS A 457 -39.48 -6.96 -4.63
N ASN A 458 -39.15 -6.40 -5.79
CA ASN A 458 -37.97 -6.82 -6.55
C ASN A 458 -36.66 -6.44 -5.84
N THR A 459 -36.62 -5.25 -5.22
CA THR A 459 -35.44 -4.79 -4.46
C THR A 459 -35.20 -5.68 -3.23
N GLU A 460 -36.25 -5.96 -2.46
CA GLU A 460 -36.18 -6.85 -1.30
C GLU A 460 -35.72 -8.27 -1.71
N ARG A 461 -36.23 -8.78 -2.83
CA ARG A 461 -35.84 -10.10 -3.35
C ARG A 461 -34.37 -10.15 -3.76
N LEU A 462 -33.86 -9.09 -4.39
CA LEU A 462 -32.45 -8.98 -4.76
C LEU A 462 -31.55 -8.89 -3.52
N GLU A 463 -31.94 -8.11 -2.51
CA GLU A 463 -31.22 -8.04 -1.24
C GLU A 463 -31.19 -9.39 -0.51
N GLN A 464 -32.32 -10.10 -0.46
CA GLN A 464 -32.39 -11.44 0.12
C GLN A 464 -31.47 -12.43 -0.61
N GLN A 465 -31.43 -12.39 -1.94
CA GLN A 465 -30.52 -13.22 -2.73
C GLN A 465 -29.05 -12.88 -2.46
N ARG A 466 -28.71 -11.59 -2.38
CA ARG A 466 -27.35 -11.13 -2.03
C ARG A 466 -26.93 -11.62 -0.65
N LEU A 467 -27.78 -11.43 0.36
CA LEU A 467 -27.53 -11.90 1.72
C LEU A 467 -27.35 -13.42 1.79
N GLN A 468 -28.15 -14.19 1.03
CA GLN A 468 -27.99 -15.64 0.96
C GLN A 468 -26.66 -16.06 0.33
N GLN A 469 -26.23 -15.38 -0.74
CA GLN A 469 -24.93 -15.63 -1.36
C GLN A 469 -23.78 -15.30 -0.40
N ASP A 470 -23.86 -14.16 0.29
CA ASP A 470 -22.85 -13.74 1.26
C ASP A 470 -22.76 -14.75 2.42
N LEU A 471 -23.90 -15.20 2.94
CA LEU A 471 -23.97 -16.21 3.99
C LEU A 471 -23.38 -17.56 3.52
N GLY A 472 -23.55 -17.92 2.25
CA GLY A 472 -22.87 -19.04 1.61
C GLY A 472 -21.35 -18.89 1.59
N ARG A 473 -20.85 -17.72 1.18
CA ARG A 473 -19.40 -17.41 1.18
C ARG A 473 -18.81 -17.45 2.59
N TYR A 474 -19.49 -16.88 3.58
CA TYR A 474 -19.06 -16.92 4.98
C TYR A 474 -18.96 -18.35 5.51
N ARG A 475 -19.95 -19.21 5.22
CA ARG A 475 -19.92 -20.63 5.59
C ARG A 475 -18.75 -21.37 4.94
N GLN A 476 -18.41 -21.07 3.68
CA GLN A 476 -17.24 -21.66 3.02
C GLN A 476 -15.92 -21.20 3.66
N ARG A 477 -15.78 -19.90 3.95
CA ARG A 477 -14.61 -19.36 4.65
C ARG A 477 -14.45 -20.00 6.02
N GLU A 478 -15.53 -20.13 6.78
CA GLU A 478 -15.51 -20.77 8.10
C GLU A 478 -15.03 -22.23 8.01
N ARG A 479 -15.50 -23.00 7.03
CA ARG A 479 -15.02 -24.37 6.79
C ARG A 479 -13.53 -24.42 6.49
N ARG A 480 -13.05 -23.51 5.63
CA ARG A 480 -11.63 -23.41 5.28
C ARG A 480 -10.78 -23.05 6.50
N TRP A 481 -11.17 -22.05 7.28
CA TRP A 481 -10.45 -21.66 8.50
C TRP A 481 -10.43 -22.77 9.55
N ARG A 482 -11.53 -23.53 9.71
CA ARG A 482 -11.55 -24.71 10.59
C ARG A 482 -10.56 -25.78 10.12
N ALA A 483 -10.45 -26.00 8.81
CA ALA A 483 -9.50 -26.97 8.24
C ALA A 483 -8.04 -26.49 8.41
N GLU A 484 -7.76 -25.23 8.12
CA GLU A 484 -6.44 -24.61 8.30
C GLU A 484 -6.01 -24.63 9.77
N ARG A 485 -6.91 -24.30 10.71
CA ARG A 485 -6.64 -24.38 12.15
C ARG A 485 -6.28 -25.80 12.59
N LYS A 486 -7.01 -26.82 12.11
CA LYS A 486 -6.68 -28.23 12.38
C LYS A 486 -5.34 -28.64 11.76
N TRP A 487 -5.00 -28.12 10.59
CA TRP A 487 -3.71 -28.38 9.95
C TRP A 487 -2.56 -27.74 10.71
N MET A 488 -2.69 -26.46 11.10
CA MET A 488 -1.70 -25.76 11.91
C MET A 488 -1.49 -26.45 13.26
N HIS A 489 -2.57 -26.88 13.92
CA HIS A 489 -2.45 -27.57 15.20
C HIS A 489 -1.64 -28.86 15.08
N ARG A 490 -1.87 -29.66 14.02
CA ARG A 490 -1.07 -30.87 13.73
C ARG A 490 0.39 -30.55 13.44
N LYS A 491 0.68 -29.45 12.73
CA LYS A 491 2.06 -29.02 12.46
C LYS A 491 2.79 -28.59 13.73
N VAL A 492 2.15 -27.79 14.57
CA VAL A 492 2.70 -27.36 15.87
C VAL A 492 2.97 -28.57 16.77
N GLU A 493 2.01 -29.51 16.86
CA GLU A 493 2.19 -30.74 17.64
C GLU A 493 3.39 -31.57 17.13
N GLY A 494 3.57 -31.65 15.81
CA GLY A 494 4.73 -32.30 15.21
C GLY A 494 6.06 -31.62 15.55
N LEU A 495 6.10 -30.28 15.53
CA LEU A 495 7.29 -29.51 15.91
C LEU A 495 7.63 -29.68 17.39
N VAL A 496 6.63 -29.68 18.27
CA VAL A 496 6.83 -29.91 19.70
C VAL A 496 7.43 -31.29 19.96
N LYS A 497 6.86 -32.35 19.35
CA LYS A 497 7.41 -33.72 19.47
C LYS A 497 8.85 -33.81 18.97
N HIS A 498 9.17 -33.15 17.85
CA HIS A 498 10.54 -33.13 17.32
C HIS A 498 11.51 -32.39 18.25
N SER A 499 11.07 -31.27 18.84
CA SER A 499 11.85 -30.50 19.81
C SER A 499 12.12 -31.32 21.08
N GLU A 500 11.14 -32.06 21.58
CA GLU A 500 11.30 -32.95 22.75
C GLU A 500 12.30 -34.07 22.49
N GLU A 501 12.31 -34.63 21.28
CA GLU A 501 13.27 -35.66 20.88
C GLU A 501 14.70 -35.10 20.80
N ILE A 502 14.87 -33.93 20.18
CA ILE A 502 16.16 -33.22 20.15
C ILE A 502 16.64 -32.93 21.58
N HIS A 503 15.75 -32.46 22.46
CA HIS A 503 16.07 -32.18 23.85
C HIS A 503 16.55 -33.44 24.60
N LYS A 504 15.88 -34.58 24.41
CA LYS A 504 16.31 -35.87 24.99
C LYS A 504 17.71 -36.27 24.50
N GLN A 505 17.98 -36.16 23.20
CA GLN A 505 19.29 -36.48 22.63
C GLN A 505 20.40 -35.57 23.20
N TRP A 506 20.13 -34.28 23.34
CA TRP A 506 21.05 -33.33 23.97
C TRP A 506 21.31 -33.65 25.44
N LYS A 507 20.27 -34.04 26.19
CA LYS A 507 20.43 -34.43 27.60
C LYS A 507 21.36 -35.64 27.76
N VAL A 508 21.22 -36.65 26.90
CA VAL A 508 22.12 -37.83 26.90
C VAL A 508 23.56 -37.44 26.56
N ARG A 509 23.75 -36.58 25.54
CA ARG A 509 25.09 -36.08 25.18
C ARG A 509 25.72 -35.28 26.32
N LEU A 510 24.94 -34.42 26.99
CA LEU A 510 25.42 -33.61 28.10
C LEU A 510 25.90 -34.47 29.27
N GLU A 511 25.15 -35.52 29.64
CA GLU A 511 25.57 -36.44 30.69
C GLU A 511 26.86 -37.21 30.32
N ARG A 512 27.01 -37.60 29.04
CA ARG A 512 28.26 -38.20 28.56
C ARG A 512 29.45 -37.23 28.66
N VAL A 513 29.26 -35.98 28.26
CA VAL A 513 30.31 -34.94 28.35
C VAL A 513 30.68 -34.68 29.81
N LYS A 514 29.71 -34.55 30.72
CA LYS A 514 29.97 -34.42 32.16
C LYS A 514 30.77 -35.61 32.70
N GLY A 515 30.42 -36.83 32.30
CA GLY A 515 31.17 -38.04 32.65
C GLY A 515 32.63 -37.98 32.21
N ASN A 516 32.87 -37.60 30.95
CA ASN A 516 34.23 -37.45 30.40
C ASN A 516 35.03 -36.37 31.12
N VAL A 517 34.44 -35.20 31.40
CA VAL A 517 35.09 -34.12 32.15
C VAL A 517 35.45 -34.56 33.56
N ASN A 518 34.54 -35.25 34.26
CA ASN A 518 34.81 -35.79 35.59
C ASN A 518 35.94 -36.84 35.57
N GLY A 519 35.99 -37.69 34.53
CA GLY A 519 37.08 -38.64 34.30
C GLY A 519 38.42 -37.96 34.12
N ALA A 520 38.50 -37.02 33.18
CA ALA A 520 39.72 -36.24 32.91
C ALA A 520 40.18 -35.44 34.14
N THR A 521 39.25 -34.92 34.95
CA THR A 521 39.59 -34.21 36.19
C THR A 521 40.23 -35.13 37.22
N ARG A 522 39.76 -36.38 37.33
CA ARG A 522 40.38 -37.39 38.22
C ARG A 522 41.76 -37.81 37.74
N GLU A 523 41.92 -38.02 36.43
CA GLU A 523 43.22 -38.35 35.84
C GLU A 523 44.24 -37.22 36.04
N LEU A 524 43.83 -35.97 35.83
CA LEU A 524 44.68 -34.80 36.08
C LEU A 524 45.08 -34.70 37.56
N ALA A 525 44.17 -34.97 38.49
CA ALA A 525 44.47 -34.99 39.92
C ALA A 525 45.48 -36.10 40.28
N ALA A 526 45.34 -37.29 39.70
CA ALA A 526 46.27 -38.40 39.89
C ALA A 526 47.67 -38.08 39.32
N GLN A 527 47.74 -37.49 38.12
CA GLN A 527 49.00 -37.06 37.52
C GLN A 527 49.70 -35.98 38.35
N LYS A 528 48.95 -34.98 38.85
CA LYS A 528 49.49 -33.95 39.75
C LYS A 528 50.07 -34.56 41.03
N TRP A 529 49.35 -35.48 41.66
CA TRP A 529 49.83 -36.16 42.85
C TRP A 529 51.11 -36.96 42.59
N THR A 530 51.17 -37.67 41.46
CA THR A 530 52.35 -38.43 41.05
C THR A 530 53.55 -37.51 40.81
N TYR A 531 53.33 -36.36 40.15
CA TYR A 531 54.34 -35.34 39.93
C TYR A 531 54.87 -34.73 41.24
N GLU A 532 53.98 -34.39 42.18
CA GLU A 532 54.35 -33.88 43.51
C GLU A 532 55.16 -34.91 44.32
N LEU A 533 54.82 -36.20 44.20
CA LEU A 533 55.56 -37.29 44.84
C LEU A 533 56.98 -37.41 44.27
N SER A 534 57.12 -37.42 42.93
CA SER A 534 58.41 -37.46 42.25
C SER A 534 59.26 -36.21 42.53
N ARG A 535 58.64 -35.03 42.59
CA ARG A 535 59.32 -33.79 42.97
C ARG A 535 59.83 -33.85 44.41
N SER A 536 59.02 -34.33 45.35
CA SER A 536 59.42 -34.49 46.75
C SER A 536 60.54 -35.53 46.93
N GLN A 537 60.55 -36.59 46.11
CA GLN A 537 61.64 -37.56 46.07
C GLN A 537 62.93 -36.95 45.52
N ALA A 538 62.86 -36.21 44.41
CA ALA A 538 64.00 -35.51 43.83
C ALA A 538 64.59 -34.44 44.79
N GLU A 539 63.73 -33.70 45.51
CA GLU A 539 64.15 -32.75 46.55
C GLU A 539 64.85 -33.46 47.73
N ARG A 540 64.35 -34.63 48.14
CA ARG A 540 65.02 -35.49 49.16
C ARG A 540 66.37 -36.02 48.69
N GLU A 541 66.48 -36.48 47.45
CA GLU A 541 67.74 -36.96 46.89
C GLU A 541 68.78 -35.85 46.76
N LYS A 542 68.35 -34.62 46.43
CA LYS A 542 69.18 -33.41 46.46
C LYS A 542 69.69 -33.07 47.86
N MET A 543 68.87 -33.22 48.90
CA MET A 543 69.28 -32.99 50.29
C MET A 543 70.23 -34.07 50.84
N LEU A 544 70.21 -35.27 50.29
CA LEU A 544 71.04 -36.40 50.73
C LEU A 544 72.43 -36.46 50.04
N GLY A 545 72.79 -35.46 49.24
CA GLY A 545 74.17 -35.25 48.78
C GLY A 545 74.70 -36.34 47.84
N ARG A 546 73.86 -36.89 46.95
CA ARG A 546 74.32 -37.75 45.84
C ARG A 546 74.38 -36.93 44.56
N ASP A 547 75.57 -36.43 44.23
CA ASP A 547 75.90 -35.96 42.88
C ASP A 547 75.84 -37.14 41.91
N LEU A 548 74.99 -37.05 40.89
CA LEU A 548 75.16 -37.80 39.64
C LEU A 548 74.88 -36.89 38.45
N ASN A 549 75.96 -36.60 37.72
CA ASN A 549 75.97 -36.10 36.36
C ASN A 549 75.07 -36.95 35.46
N ALA A 550 74.00 -36.36 34.91
CA ALA A 550 73.46 -36.72 33.60
C ALA A 550 72.66 -35.53 33.01
N THR A 551 72.99 -35.22 31.76
CA THR A 551 72.51 -34.14 30.90
C THR A 551 70.98 -34.10 30.66
N PRO A 552 70.44 -32.94 30.23
CA PRO A 552 69.01 -32.68 30.14
C PRO A 552 68.41 -33.33 28.90
N ALA A 553 67.40 -34.19 29.09
CA ALA A 553 66.52 -34.64 28.02
C ALA A 553 65.17 -33.95 28.16
N GLU A 554 64.82 -33.23 27.11
CA GLU A 554 63.54 -32.59 26.84
C GLU A 554 62.35 -33.51 27.14
N THR A 555 61.35 -32.99 27.87
CA THR A 555 59.97 -33.44 27.70
C THR A 555 59.03 -32.32 28.14
N HIS A 556 58.89 -31.34 27.25
CA HIS A 556 57.60 -30.65 27.10
C HIS A 556 56.62 -31.65 26.47
N ARG A 557 55.60 -32.06 27.22
CA ARG A 557 54.23 -32.26 26.74
C ARG A 557 53.26 -32.42 27.90
#